data_AF-C0CJP1-F1
#
_entry.id   AF-C0CJP1-F1
#
_cell.length_a   1.000
_cell.length_b   1.000
_cell.length_c   1.000
_cell.angle_alpha   90.00
_cell.angle_beta   90.00
_cell.angle_gamma   90.00
#
_symmetry.space_group_name_H-M   'P 1'
#
loop_
_entity.id
_entity.type
_entity.pdbx_description
1 polymer ?
#
loop_
_entity_poly.entity_id
_entity_poly.type
_entity_poly.pdbx_seq_one_letter_code
_entity_poly.pdbx_strand_id
1 'polypeptide(L)'
;MNAHYGVSRWPDEKEIYAKMDRLVNEPIHHIKPEAMQKYMKYFEEKCSGSKKMIEEAKKVIPGGVQHNLAFNYPFPLVIEKAQGAYLYDIDGNR
;
A
#
# COMPACT_ATOMS: atom_id res chain seq x y z
N MET A 1 -2.91 34.95 30.34
CA MET A 1 -3.13 34.16 29.11
C MET A 1 -3.00 32.69 29.49
N ASN A 2 -4.06 31.91 29.36
CA ASN A 2 -3.98 30.46 29.57
C ASN A 2 -3.34 29.84 28.34
N ALA A 3 -2.15 29.27 28.49
CA ALA A 3 -1.50 28.54 27.41
C ALA A 3 -2.23 27.22 27.18
N HIS A 4 -2.90 27.08 26.03
CA HIS A 4 -3.46 25.81 25.57
C HIS A 4 -2.40 25.11 24.73
N TYR A 5 -1.79 24.06 25.28
CA TYR A 5 -0.85 23.22 24.55
C TYR A 5 -1.62 22.18 23.71
N GLY A 6 -1.06 21.78 22.57
CA GLY A 6 -1.63 20.76 21.69
C GLY A 6 -1.56 19.32 22.24
N VAL A 7 -0.99 19.13 23.43
CA VAL A 7 -0.86 17.83 24.10
C VAL A 7 -1.45 17.96 25.50
N SER A 8 -2.49 17.17 25.78
CA SER A 8 -3.16 17.13 27.08
C SER A 8 -2.45 16.22 28.10
N ARG A 9 -1.67 15.24 27.62
CA ARG A 9 -0.85 14.34 28.43
C ARG A 9 0.21 13.63 27.56
N TRP A 10 1.39 13.40 28.12
CA TRP A 10 2.39 12.51 27.53
C TRP A 10 2.06 11.04 27.85
N PRO A 11 2.15 10.14 26.87
CA PRO A 11 1.94 8.72 27.12
C PRO A 11 3.09 8.15 27.97
N ASP A 12 2.82 7.04 28.68
CA ASP A 12 3.85 6.30 29.42
C ASP A 12 4.80 5.64 28.42
N GLU A 13 6.08 6.04 28.45
CA GLU A 13 7.05 5.53 27.49
C GLU A 13 7.26 4.02 27.64
N LYS A 14 7.26 3.51 28.87
CA LYS A 14 7.52 2.09 29.15
C LYS A 14 6.38 1.22 28.62
N GLU A 15 5.15 1.69 28.76
CA GLU A 15 3.99 1.00 28.20
C GLU A 15 4.06 0.94 26.66
N ILE A 16 4.44 2.04 26.02
CA ILE A 16 4.61 2.09 24.55
C ILE A 16 5.70 1.13 24.10
N TYR A 17 6.88 1.17 24.73
CA TYR A 17 7.98 0.27 24.37
C TYR A 17 7.61 -1.19 24.59
N ALA A 18 6.93 -1.56 25.68
CA ALA A 18 6.48 -2.93 25.90
C ALA A 18 5.48 -3.43 24.85
N LYS A 19 4.60 -2.54 24.34
CA LYS A 19 3.68 -2.87 23.24
C LYS A 19 4.42 -3.02 21.91
N MET A 20 5.38 -2.13 21.64
CA MET A 20 6.22 -2.18 20.45
C MET A 20 7.05 -3.46 20.43
N ASP A 21 7.74 -3.79 21.53
CA ASP A 21 8.55 -4.99 21.67
C ASP A 21 7.73 -6.25 21.42
N ARG A 22 6.50 -6.31 21.95
CA ARG A 22 5.60 -7.42 21.63
C ARG A 22 5.31 -7.49 20.13
N LEU A 23 4.88 -6.37 19.54
CA LEU A 23 4.47 -6.31 18.13
C LEU A 23 5.60 -6.71 17.17
N VAL A 24 6.83 -6.21 17.40
CA VAL A 24 7.96 -6.49 16.50
C VAL A 24 8.51 -7.91 16.64
N ASN A 25 8.22 -8.59 17.75
CA ASN A 25 8.64 -9.97 18.01
C ASN A 25 7.54 -11.01 17.72
N GLU A 26 6.33 -10.60 17.32
CA GLU A 26 5.30 -11.52 16.84
C GLU A 26 5.75 -12.19 15.52
N PRO A 27 5.37 -13.46 15.28
CA PRO A 27 5.65 -14.12 14.02
C PRO A 27 4.97 -13.38 12.86
N ILE A 28 5.66 -13.30 11.72
CA ILE A 28 5.09 -12.73 10.51
C ILE A 28 3.96 -13.63 10.02
N HIS A 29 2.74 -13.11 10.04
CA HIS A 29 1.58 -13.82 9.50
C HIS A 29 1.52 -13.67 7.98
N HIS A 30 1.49 -14.80 7.28
CA HIS A 30 1.30 -14.82 5.83
C HIS A 30 -0.19 -14.75 5.47
N ILE A 31 -0.47 -14.22 4.27
CA ILE A 31 -1.79 -14.31 3.65
C ILE A 31 -2.07 -15.80 3.38
N LYS A 32 -3.28 -16.26 3.73
CA LYS A 32 -3.71 -17.64 3.43
C LYS A 32 -3.56 -17.93 1.93
N PRO A 33 -3.04 -19.11 1.53
CA PRO A 33 -2.79 -19.42 0.12
C PRO A 33 -3.99 -19.20 -0.80
N GLU A 34 -5.19 -19.57 -0.34
CA GLU A 34 -6.43 -19.45 -1.11
C GLU A 34 -6.81 -17.98 -1.34
N ALA A 35 -6.61 -17.13 -0.32
CA ALA A 35 -6.83 -15.69 -0.43
C ALA A 35 -5.81 -15.06 -1.38
N MET A 36 -4.54 -15.46 -1.29
CA MET A 36 -3.49 -14.99 -2.18
C MET A 36 -3.82 -15.32 -3.65
N GLN A 37 -4.24 -16.55 -3.94
CA GLN A 37 -4.64 -16.96 -5.29
C GLN A 37 -5.81 -16.11 -5.82
N LYS A 38 -6.80 -15.79 -4.98
CA LYS A 38 -7.91 -14.90 -5.35
C LYS A 38 -7.41 -13.50 -5.74
N TYR A 39 -6.48 -12.93 -4.97
CA TYR A 39 -5.91 -11.60 -5.28
C TYR A 39 -5.11 -11.63 -6.57
N MET A 40 -4.25 -12.64 -6.76
CA MET A 40 -3.46 -12.78 -7.99
C MET A 40 -4.36 -12.90 -9.23
N LYS A 41 -5.44 -13.70 -9.13
CA LYS A 41 -6.43 -13.83 -10.21
C LYS A 41 -7.09 -12.49 -10.55
N TYR A 42 -7.46 -11.70 -9.55
CA TYR A 42 -8.03 -10.37 -9.77
C TYR A 42 -7.08 -9.48 -10.57
N PHE A 43 -5.82 -9.35 -10.14
CA PHE A 43 -4.85 -8.50 -10.83
C PHE A 43 -4.58 -8.98 -12.27
N GLU A 44 -4.49 -10.29 -12.49
CA GLU A 44 -4.27 -10.83 -13.84
C GLU A 44 -5.47 -10.59 -14.77
N GLU A 45 -6.70 -10.78 -14.28
CA GLU A 45 -7.91 -10.72 -15.10
C GLU A 45 -8.50 -9.30 -15.23
N LYS A 46 -8.27 -8.43 -14.25
CA LYS A 46 -8.90 -7.09 -14.18
C LYS A 46 -7.95 -5.93 -14.33
N CYS A 47 -6.64 -6.12 -14.22
CA CYS A 47 -5.66 -5.02 -14.23
C CYS A 47 -4.59 -5.21 -15.32
N SER A 48 -4.98 -5.74 -16.48
CA SER A 48 -4.09 -6.13 -17.58
C SER A 48 -3.39 -4.94 -18.25
N GLY A 49 -4.08 -3.80 -18.36
CA GLY A 49 -3.57 -2.55 -18.90
C GLY A 49 -2.53 -1.94 -17.97
N SER A 50 -2.79 -1.95 -16.66
CA SER A 50 -1.80 -1.57 -15.65
C SER A 50 -0.53 -2.42 -15.75
N LYS A 51 -0.67 -3.75 -15.84
CA LYS A 51 0.47 -4.68 -16.03
C LYS A 51 1.30 -4.30 -17.26
N LYS A 52 0.65 -4.13 -18.42
CA LYS A 52 1.32 -3.79 -19.68
C LYS A 52 2.07 -2.46 -19.58
N MET A 53 1.44 -1.44 -19.00
CA MET A 53 2.06 -0.11 -18.87
C MET A 53 3.26 -0.12 -17.91
N ILE A 54 3.19 -0.89 -16.82
CA ILE A 54 4.32 -1.04 -15.90
C ILE A 54 5.48 -1.81 -16.55
N GLU A 55 5.22 -2.86 -17.32
CA GLU A 55 6.28 -3.55 -18.06
C GLU A 55 6.97 -2.64 -19.09
N GLU A 56 6.23 -1.76 -19.75
CA GLU A 56 6.83 -0.72 -20.60
C GLU A 56 7.64 0.29 -19.78
N ALA A 57 7.11 0.76 -18.63
CA ALA A 57 7.80 1.71 -17.77
C ALA A 57 9.13 1.16 -17.23
N LYS A 58 9.19 -0.13 -16.88
CA LYS A 58 10.40 -0.81 -16.39
C LYS A 58 11.59 -0.73 -17.37
N LYS A 59 11.34 -0.52 -18.67
CA LYS A 59 12.40 -0.38 -19.69
C LYS A 59 13.22 0.90 -19.52
N VAL A 60 12.65 1.92 -18.90
CA VAL A 60 13.24 3.26 -18.80
C VAL A 60 13.28 3.81 -17.37
N ILE A 61 12.47 3.28 -16.47
CA ILE A 61 12.42 3.64 -15.05
C ILE A 61 12.75 2.38 -14.24
N PRO A 62 13.80 2.40 -13.40
CA PRO A 62 14.10 1.28 -12.50
C PRO A 62 12.90 0.88 -11.65
N GLY A 63 12.46 -0.38 -11.74
CA GLY A 63 11.28 -0.87 -11.04
C GLY A 63 9.94 -0.38 -11.60
N GLY A 64 9.92 0.40 -12.69
CA GLY A 64 8.71 0.91 -13.33
C GLY A 64 7.98 2.01 -12.56
N VAL A 65 8.56 2.52 -11.47
CA VAL A 65 7.95 3.54 -10.59
C VAL A 65 8.98 4.59 -10.16
N GLN A 66 8.54 5.82 -9.93
CA GLN A 66 9.43 6.93 -9.52
C GLN A 66 9.57 7.09 -8.00
N HIS A 67 8.69 6.48 -7.21
CA HIS A 67 8.72 6.55 -5.74
C HIS A 67 8.51 5.17 -5.11
N ASN A 68 9.25 4.88 -4.04
CA ASN A 68 9.33 3.53 -3.47
C ASN A 68 7.98 3.00 -2.94
N LEU A 69 7.09 3.88 -2.48
CA LEU A 69 5.78 3.48 -1.95
C LEU A 69 4.81 2.98 -3.04
N ALA A 70 5.09 3.23 -4.33
CA ALA A 70 4.29 2.67 -5.43
C ALA A 70 4.69 1.23 -5.80
N PHE A 71 5.79 0.71 -5.26
CA PHE A 71 6.24 -0.65 -5.56
C PHE A 71 5.33 -1.68 -4.88
N ASN A 72 4.34 -2.18 -5.62
CA ASN A 72 3.34 -3.13 -5.13
C ASN A 72 3.44 -4.47 -5.88
N TYR A 73 3.16 -5.56 -5.17
CA TYR A 73 3.06 -6.90 -5.74
C TYR A 73 1.59 -7.20 -6.14
N PRO A 74 1.32 -7.77 -7.33
CA PRO A 74 2.30 -8.24 -8.33
C PRO A 74 2.86 -7.14 -9.23
N PHE A 75 2.13 -6.03 -9.37
CA PHE A 75 2.57 -4.81 -10.07
C PHE A 75 1.73 -3.61 -9.58
N PRO A 76 2.22 -2.37 -9.73
CA PRO A 76 1.47 -1.16 -9.44
C PRO A 76 0.25 -0.98 -10.36
N LEU A 77 -0.82 -0.39 -9.83
CA LEU A 77 -1.96 0.07 -10.63
C LEU A 77 -1.65 1.41 -11.29
N VAL A 78 -2.09 1.57 -12.53
CA VAL A 78 -1.97 2.83 -13.27
C VAL A 78 -3.30 3.56 -13.21
N ILE A 79 -3.35 4.63 -12.43
CA ILE A 79 -4.55 5.45 -12.25
C ILE A 79 -4.61 6.51 -13.35
N GLU A 80 -5.71 6.54 -14.11
CA GLU A 80 -5.94 7.52 -15.18
C GLU A 80 -6.84 8.68 -14.76
N LYS A 81 -7.68 8.49 -13.74
CA LYS A 81 -8.64 9.50 -13.29
C LYS A 81 -8.87 9.44 -11.78
N ALA A 82 -9.12 10.61 -11.18
CA ALA A 82 -9.61 10.74 -9.81
C ALA A 82 -10.88 11.61 -9.80
N GLN A 83 -11.88 11.23 -9.01
CA GLN A 83 -13.11 12.02 -8.85
C GLN A 83 -13.67 11.84 -7.43
N GLY A 84 -13.67 12.92 -6.64
CA GLY A 84 -14.07 12.86 -5.24
C GLY A 84 -13.14 11.93 -4.45
N ALA A 85 -13.72 10.94 -3.76
CA ALA A 85 -12.97 9.92 -3.01
C ALA A 85 -12.66 8.65 -3.83
N TYR A 86 -12.82 8.69 -5.15
CA TYR A 86 -12.62 7.54 -6.03
C TYR A 86 -11.44 7.76 -6.99
N LEU A 87 -10.70 6.69 -7.23
CA LEU A 87 -9.67 6.58 -8.27
C LEU A 87 -10.19 5.63 -9.34
N TYR A 88 -9.69 5.78 -10.57
CA TYR A 88 -10.04 4.90 -11.68
C TYR A 88 -8.75 4.49 -12.37
N ASP A 89 -8.52 3.18 -12.47
CA ASP A 89 -7.36 2.66 -13.19
C ASP A 89 -7.59 2.66 -14.71
N ILE A 90 -6.51 2.46 -15.47
CA ILE A 90 -6.51 2.40 -16.93
C ILE A 90 -7.37 1.24 -17.49
N ASP A 91 -7.71 0.27 -16.64
CA ASP A 91 -8.58 -0.85 -16.96
C ASP A 91 -10.07 -0.54 -16.67
N GLY A 92 -10.37 0.65 -16.15
CA GLY A 92 -11.72 1.12 -15.82
C GLY A 92 -12.24 0.65 -14.46
N ASN A 93 -11.39 0.04 -13.62
CA ASN A 93 -11.76 -0.30 -12.24
C ASN A 93 -11.82 0.98 -11.40
N ARG A 94 -12.77 1.03 -10.46
CA ARG A 94 -12.98 2.14 -9.53
C ARG A 94 -12.66 1.74 -8.10
#